data_AF-A0A7C6VA66-F1
#
_entry.id   AF-A0A7C6VA66-F1
#
_cell.length_a   1.000
_cell.length_b   1.000
_cell.length_c   1.000
_cell.angle_alpha   90.00
_cell.angle_beta   90.00
_cell.angle_gamma   90.00
#
_symmetry.space_group_name_H-M   'P 1'
#
loop_
_entity.id
_entity.type
_entity.pdbx_description
1 polymer ?
#
loop_
_entity_poly.entity_id
_entity_poly.type
_entity_poly.pdbx_seq_one_letter_code
_entity_poly.pdbx_strand_id
1 'polypeptide(L)'
;MAKSKLVAANKKIEEAVVGGYKAIENSVVAGYKAIENGVVGAFNKVSDKYVDRYLTKEGESVEEAKERLVAEQQARKEKNKKEMEERKQRQQVIIEQTRKRL
;
A
#
# COMPACT_ATOMS: atom_id res chain seq x y z
N MET A 1 -13.45 -56.47 -16.23
CA MET A 1 -12.00 -56.17 -16.22
C MET A 1 -11.66 -54.80 -16.83
N ALA A 2 -12.08 -54.45 -18.06
CA ALA A 2 -11.72 -53.16 -18.69
C ALA A 2 -12.17 -51.91 -17.89
N LYS A 3 -13.36 -51.95 -17.25
CA LYS A 3 -13.85 -50.85 -16.39
C LYS A 3 -12.94 -50.55 -15.19
N SER A 4 -12.29 -51.53 -14.57
CA SER A 4 -11.42 -51.27 -13.40
C SER A 4 -10.09 -50.63 -13.77
N LYS A 5 -9.57 -50.89 -14.97
CA LYS A 5 -8.36 -50.24 -15.48
C LYS A 5 -8.57 -48.76 -15.77
N LEU A 6 -9.73 -48.39 -16.34
CA LEU A 6 -10.09 -46.99 -16.59
C LEU A 6 -10.28 -46.22 -15.28
N VAL A 7 -10.96 -46.82 -14.29
CA VAL A 7 -11.12 -46.20 -12.97
C VAL A 7 -9.77 -45.97 -12.29
N ALA A 8 -8.84 -46.93 -12.36
CA ALA A 8 -7.50 -46.76 -11.81
C ALA A 8 -6.70 -45.67 -12.54
N ALA A 9 -6.81 -45.58 -13.86
CA ALA A 9 -6.17 -44.52 -14.64
C ALA A 9 -6.72 -43.14 -14.26
N ASN A 10 -8.05 -43.01 -14.15
CA ASN A 10 -8.69 -41.76 -13.75
C ASN A 10 -8.27 -41.32 -12.34
N LYS A 11 -8.19 -42.25 -11.39
CA LYS A 11 -7.71 -41.95 -10.03
C LYS A 11 -6.27 -41.43 -10.02
N LYS A 12 -5.38 -42.01 -10.83
CA LYS A 12 -4.00 -41.50 -10.97
C LYS A 12 -3.96 -40.10 -11.57
N ILE A 13 -4.82 -39.82 -12.55
CA ILE A 13 -4.94 -38.48 -13.14
C ILE A 13 -5.44 -37.49 -12.08
N GLU A 14 -6.45 -37.84 -11.31
CA GLU A 14 -6.97 -37.01 -10.21
C GLU A 14 -5.88 -36.70 -9.19
N GLU A 15 -5.17 -37.71 -8.70
CA GLU A 15 -4.08 -37.54 -7.74
C GLU A 15 -2.97 -36.64 -8.30
N ALA A 16 -2.59 -36.83 -9.56
CA ALA A 16 -1.58 -36.01 -10.22
C ALA A 16 -2.03 -34.55 -10.40
N VAL A 17 -3.29 -34.32 -10.81
CA VAL A 17 -3.87 -32.98 -10.95
C VAL A 17 -3.93 -32.29 -9.59
N VAL A 18 -4.39 -32.99 -8.56
CA VAL A 18 -4.48 -32.47 -7.20
C VAL A 18 -3.11 -32.14 -6.63
N GLY A 19 -2.13 -33.03 -6.81
CA GLY A 19 -0.75 -32.78 -6.40
C GLY A 19 -0.15 -31.59 -7.15
N GLY A 20 -0.40 -31.51 -8.46
CA GLY A 20 0.08 -30.44 -9.33
C GLY A 20 -0.40 -29.07 -8.89
N TYR A 21 -1.72 -28.85 -8.73
CA TYR A 21 -2.21 -27.53 -8.34
C TYR A 21 -1.78 -27.16 -6.91
N LYS A 22 -1.74 -28.10 -5.97
CA LYS A 22 -1.26 -27.83 -4.60
C LYS A 22 0.21 -27.43 -4.57
N ALA A 23 1.05 -28.04 -5.41
CA ALA A 23 2.46 -27.66 -5.52
C ALA A 23 2.61 -26.23 -6.05
N ILE A 24 1.80 -25.83 -7.04
CA ILE A 24 1.78 -24.47 -7.57
C ILE A 24 1.32 -23.48 -6.50
N GLU A 25 0.21 -23.75 -5.81
CA GLU A 25 -0.30 -22.90 -4.73
C GLU A 25 0.75 -22.68 -3.65
N ASN A 26 1.34 -23.76 -3.13
CA ASN A 26 2.36 -23.69 -2.09
C ASN A 26 3.58 -22.88 -2.54
N SER A 27 4.03 -23.07 -3.78
CA SER A 27 5.20 -22.36 -4.32
C SER A 27 4.93 -20.87 -4.50
N VAL A 28 3.73 -20.52 -4.98
CA VAL A 28 3.31 -19.12 -5.14
C VAL A 28 3.20 -18.43 -3.78
N VAL A 29 2.54 -19.06 -2.81
CA VAL A 29 2.41 -18.51 -1.45
C VAL A 29 3.78 -18.35 -0.78
N ALA A 30 4.67 -19.34 -0.93
CA ALA A 30 6.03 -19.25 -0.41
C ALA A 30 6.82 -18.11 -1.06
N GLY A 31 6.67 -17.93 -2.37
CA GLY A 31 7.29 -16.83 -3.12
C GLY A 31 6.85 -15.46 -2.61
N TYR A 32 5.55 -15.25 -2.41
CA TYR A 32 5.04 -13.99 -1.84
C TYR A 32 5.59 -13.71 -0.45
N LYS A 33 5.57 -14.70 0.44
CA LYS A 33 6.12 -14.56 1.80
C LYS A 33 7.62 -14.25 1.78
N ALA A 34 8.38 -14.83 0.85
CA ALA A 34 9.79 -14.55 0.70
C ALA A 34 10.05 -13.09 0.30
N ILE A 35 9.24 -12.54 -0.62
CA ILE A 35 9.33 -11.13 -1.04
C ILE A 35 8.92 -10.20 0.10
N GLU A 36 7.83 -10.49 0.79
CA GLU A 36 7.37 -9.70 1.94
C GLU A 36 8.44 -9.64 3.04
N ASN A 37 8.99 -10.78 3.45
CA ASN A 37 10.01 -10.83 4.50
C ASN A 37 11.34 -10.20 4.05
N GLY A 38 11.74 -10.44 2.79
CA GLY A 38 13.02 -9.97 2.26
C GLY A 38 12.99 -8.49 1.89
N VAL A 39 12.18 -8.15 0.89
CA VAL A 39 12.16 -6.80 0.29
C VAL A 39 11.42 -5.82 1.17
N VAL A 40 10.18 -6.12 1.57
CA VAL A 40 9.37 -5.19 2.38
C VAL A 40 9.98 -5.04 3.77
N GLY A 41 10.43 -6.14 4.37
CA GLY A 41 11.16 -6.11 5.65
C GLY A 41 12.44 -5.28 5.59
N ALA A 42 13.27 -5.42 4.54
CA ALA A 42 14.48 -4.62 4.39
C ALA A 42 14.17 -3.13 4.17
N PHE A 43 13.18 -2.82 3.34
CA PHE A 43 12.73 -1.46 3.12
C PHE A 43 12.28 -0.79 4.42
N ASN A 44 11.46 -1.47 5.22
CA ASN A 44 11.01 -0.95 6.52
C ASN A 44 12.20 -0.65 7.43
N LYS A 45 13.19 -1.54 7.52
CA LYS A 45 14.40 -1.29 8.32
C LYS A 45 15.19 -0.07 7.87
N VAL A 46 15.30 0.16 6.56
CA VAL A 46 15.99 1.35 6.02
C VAL A 46 15.18 2.61 6.31
N SER A 47 13.87 2.55 6.12
CA SER A 47 12.94 3.63 6.44
C SER A 47 13.01 4.02 7.91
N ASP A 48 12.98 3.03 8.81
CA ASP A 48 13.06 3.23 10.26
C ASP A 48 14.35 3.94 10.64
N LYS A 49 15.50 3.50 10.10
CA LYS A 49 16.79 4.16 10.35
C LYS A 49 16.83 5.59 9.80
N TYR A 50 16.18 5.85 8.68
CA TYR A 50 16.12 7.20 8.12
C TYR A 50 15.28 8.12 9.02
N VAL A 51 14.11 7.65 9.46
CA VAL A 51 13.25 8.39 10.39
C VAL A 51 13.99 8.64 11.70
N ASP A 52 14.59 7.60 12.28
CA ASP A 52 15.35 7.70 13.53
C ASP A 52 16.49 8.71 13.46
N ARG A 53 17.22 8.72 12.34
CA ARG A 53 18.41 9.57 12.21
C ARG A 53 18.09 11.02 11.89
N TYR A 54 17.01 11.27 11.15
CA TYR A 54 16.78 12.58 10.53
C TYR A 54 15.46 13.24 10.90
N LEU A 55 14.46 12.50 11.37
CA LEU A 55 13.09 13.00 11.49
C LEU A 55 12.49 12.87 12.89
N THR A 56 13.07 12.07 13.78
CA THR A 56 12.71 12.03 15.21
C THR A 56 13.13 13.33 15.91
N LYS A 57 12.41 13.67 16.96
CA LYS A 57 12.76 14.73 17.92
C LYS A 57 13.34 14.11 19.19
N GLU A 58 13.94 14.93 20.05
CA GLU A 58 14.53 14.44 21.29
C GLU A 58 13.50 13.70 22.16
N GLY A 59 13.82 12.47 22.56
CA GLY A 59 12.93 11.60 23.34
C GLY A 59 11.78 10.96 22.57
N GLU A 60 11.69 11.16 21.24
CA GLU A 60 10.66 10.58 20.38
C GLU A 60 11.13 9.23 19.81
N SER A 61 10.29 8.20 19.86
CA SER A 61 10.52 6.94 19.16
C SER A 61 10.26 7.06 17.66
N VAL A 62 10.78 6.11 16.88
CA VAL A 62 10.55 6.06 15.41
C VAL A 62 9.06 5.99 15.07
N GLU A 63 8.28 5.23 15.85
CA GLU A 63 6.86 5.05 15.58
C GLU A 63 6.08 6.33 15.87
N GLU A 64 6.33 6.98 17.01
CA GLU A 64 5.76 8.29 17.34
C GLU A 64 6.11 9.35 16.28
N ALA A 65 7.36 9.35 15.79
CA ALA A 65 7.78 10.24 14.73
C ALA A 65 7.00 10.00 13.43
N LYS A 66 6.75 8.74 13.04
CA LYS A 66 5.93 8.44 11.85
C LYS A 66 4.49 8.91 12.03
N GLU A 67 3.87 8.65 13.17
CA GLU A 67 2.51 9.10 13.46
C GLU A 67 2.39 10.62 13.38
N ARG A 68 3.34 11.33 14.00
CA ARG A 68 3.42 12.80 13.91
C ARG A 68 3.58 13.27 12.47
N LEU A 69 4.49 12.67 11.69
CA LEU A 69 4.71 13.05 10.29
C LEU A 69 3.44 12.88 9.44
N VAL A 70 2.66 11.82 9.68
CA VAL A 70 1.36 11.62 9.02
C VAL A 70 0.38 12.73 9.38
N ALA A 71 0.25 13.06 10.67
CA ALA A 71 -0.62 14.13 11.14
C ALA A 71 -0.19 15.51 10.58
N GLU A 72 1.11 15.82 10.61
CA GLU A 72 1.66 17.05 10.02
C GLU A 72 1.34 17.14 8.52
N GLN A 73 1.47 16.03 7.79
CA GLN A 73 1.19 15.99 6.37
C GLN A 73 -0.30 16.18 6.05
N GLN A 74 -1.19 15.61 6.87
CA GLN A 74 -2.64 15.83 6.75
C GLN A 74 -2.99 17.30 7.02
N ALA A 75 -2.48 17.88 8.10
CA ALA A 75 -2.70 19.29 8.44
C ALA A 75 -2.20 20.23 7.32
N ARG A 76 -1.04 19.95 6.72
CA ARG A 76 -0.52 20.69 5.57
C ARG A 76 -1.45 20.61 4.36
N LYS A 77 -1.97 19.42 4.04
CA LYS A 77 -2.92 19.24 2.92
C LYS A 77 -4.22 20.00 3.16
N GLU A 78 -4.76 19.96 4.37
CA GLU A 78 -5.97 20.70 4.73
C GLU A 78 -5.77 22.21 4.65
N LYS A 79 -4.66 22.70 5.19
CA LYS A 79 -4.29 24.11 5.09
C LYS A 79 -4.19 24.55 3.63
N ASN A 80 -3.46 23.81 2.81
CA ASN A 80 -3.31 24.12 1.38
C ASN A 80 -4.65 24.10 0.64
N LYS A 81 -5.56 23.17 0.99
CA LYS A 81 -6.91 23.12 0.42
C LYS A 81 -7.73 24.35 0.82
N LYS A 82 -7.72 24.73 2.10
CA LYS A 82 -8.41 25.94 2.57
C LYS A 82 -7.90 27.19 1.88
N GLU A 83 -6.57 27.37 1.80
CA GLU A 83 -5.96 28.50 1.10
C GLU A 83 -6.32 28.55 -0.38
N MET A 84 -6.41 27.39 -1.04
CA MET A 84 -6.85 27.29 -2.43
C MET A 84 -8.31 27.72 -2.59
N GLU A 85 -9.20 27.25 -1.73
CA GLU A 85 -10.63 27.61 -1.78
C GLU A 85 -10.84 29.11 -1.51
N GLU A 86 -10.15 29.66 -0.51
CA GLU A 86 -10.19 31.11 -0.28
C GLU A 86 -9.65 31.91 -1.47
N ARG A 87 -8.57 31.44 -2.11
CA ARG A 87 -8.05 32.08 -3.32
C ARG A 87 -9.07 32.06 -4.45
N LYS A 88 -9.80 30.95 -4.64
CA LYS A 88 -10.88 30.86 -5.64
C LYS A 88 -12.02 31.83 -5.33
N GLN A 89 -12.45 31.87 -4.07
CA GLN A 89 -13.51 32.79 -3.64
C GLN A 89 -13.12 34.26 -3.85
N ARG A 90 -11.90 34.65 -3.46
CA ARG A 90 -11.37 36.01 -3.72
C ARG A 90 -11.36 36.34 -5.21
N GLN A 91 -10.91 35.42 -6.06
CA GLN A 91 -10.91 35.62 -7.51
C GLN A 91 -12.33 35.78 -8.07
N GLN A 92 -13.29 34.96 -7.61
CA GLN A 92 -14.70 35.07 -8.02
C GLN A 92 -15.29 36.44 -7.65
N VAL A 93 -15.06 36.90 -6.41
CA VAL A 93 -15.51 38.23 -5.96
C VAL A 93 -14.95 39.34 -6.82
N ILE A 94 -13.64 39.30 -7.14
CA ILE A 94 -13.00 40.29 -8.02
C ILE A 94 -13.64 40.27 -9.41
N ILE A 95 -13.82 39.10 -10.01
CA ILE A 95 -14.44 38.95 -11.34
C ILE A 95 -15.86 39.51 -11.35
N GLU A 96 -16.65 39.22 -10.32
CA GLU A 96 -18.03 39.71 -10.20
C GLU A 96 -18.07 41.24 -10.04
N GLN A 97 -17.19 41.80 -9.21
CA GLN A 97 -17.07 43.25 -9.04
C GLN A 97 -16.67 43.94 -10.34
N THR A 98 -15.72 43.38 -11.10
CA THR A 98 -15.34 43.91 -12.41
C THR A 98 -16.50 43.85 -13.39
N ARG A 99 -17.26 42.74 -13.44
CA ARG A 99 -18.44 42.60 -14.30
C ARG A 99 -19.51 43.66 -13.99
N LYS A 100 -19.74 43.99 -12.71
CA LYS A 100 -20.72 44.99 -12.28
C LYS A 100 -20.33 46.45 -12.60
N ARG A 101 -19.07 46.71 -12.95
CA ARG A 101 -18.56 48.05 -13.30
C ARG A 101 -18.56 48.34 -14.80
N LEU A 102 -18.83 47.33 -15.64
CA LEU A 102 -19.02 47.45 -17.09
C LEU A 102 -20.51 47.64 -17.40
#